data_AF-A0A3D3RLE6-F1
#
_entry.id   AF-A0A3D3RLE6-F1
#
_cell.length_a   1.000
_cell.length_b   1.000
_cell.length_c   1.000
_cell.angle_alpha   90.00
_cell.angle_beta   90.00
_cell.angle_gamma   90.00
#
_symmetry.space_group_name_H-M   'P 1'
#
loop_
_entity.id
_entity.type
_entity.pdbx_description
1 polymer ?
#
loop_
_entity_poly.entity_id
_entity_poly.type
_entity_poly.pdbx_seq_one_letter_code
_entity_poly.pdbx_strand_id
1 'polypeptide(L)'
;MESLMVIIKLLGGLGLFIYGMKIMGDGLENAAGDGLKSILEKVTKNPIIAVIVGAIVTAVIQSSSATTVMVVGFVNAGLMNLAQA
;
A
#
# COMPACT_ATOMS: atom_id res chain seq x y z
N MET A 1 -16.82 -31.34 6.58
CA MET A 1 -17.63 -30.12 6.84
C MET A 1 -16.75 -28.95 7.26
N GLU A 2 -15.78 -29.14 8.15
CA GLU A 2 -14.85 -28.06 8.57
C GLU A 2 -14.02 -27.47 7.43
N SER A 3 -13.46 -28.30 6.54
CA SER A 3 -12.65 -27.82 5.39
C SER A 3 -13.45 -26.90 4.46
N LEU A 4 -14.74 -27.16 4.28
CA LEU A 4 -15.62 -26.32 3.46
C LEU A 4 -15.78 -24.93 4.10
N MET A 5 -15.96 -24.88 5.43
CA MET A 5 -16.05 -23.61 6.17
C MET A 5 -14.74 -22.82 6.13
N VAL A 6 -13.59 -23.49 6.18
CA VAL A 6 -12.27 -22.84 6.03
C VAL A 6 -12.14 -22.22 4.64
N ILE A 7 -12.52 -22.95 3.58
CA ILE A 7 -12.45 -22.44 2.20
C ILE A 7 -13.36 -21.22 2.02
N ILE A 8 -14.59 -21.26 2.53
CA ILE A 8 -15.52 -20.12 2.45
C ILE A 8 -14.97 -18.90 3.19
N LYS A 9 -14.40 -19.08 4.39
CA LYS A 9 -13.77 -17.99 5.16
C LYS A 9 -12.57 -17.39 4.42
N LEU A 10 -11.74 -18.22 3.81
CA LEU A 10 -10.59 -17.75 3.03
C LEU A 10 -11.04 -16.97 1.79
N LEU A 11 -12.01 -17.47 1.03
CA LEU A 11 -12.54 -16.79 -0.14
C LEU A 11 -13.23 -15.47 0.22
N GLY A 12 -14.02 -15.45 1.30
CA GLY A 12 -14.66 -14.23 1.80
C GLY A 12 -13.64 -13.20 2.29
N GLY A 13 -12.64 -13.65 3.06
CA GLY A 13 -11.55 -12.80 3.53
C GLY A 13 -10.70 -12.23 2.39
N LEU A 14 -10.38 -13.06 1.39
CA LEU A 14 -9.67 -12.63 0.19
C LEU A 14 -10.50 -11.64 -0.65
N GLY A 15 -11.80 -11.87 -0.81
CA GLY A 15 -12.70 -10.95 -1.51
C GLY A 15 -12.77 -9.58 -0.85
N LEU A 16 -12.94 -9.55 0.48
CA LEU A 16 -12.91 -8.30 1.26
C LEU A 16 -11.54 -7.62 1.19
N PHE A 17 -10.45 -8.40 1.22
CA PHE A 17 -9.09 -7.89 1.11
C PHE A 17 -8.84 -7.22 -0.26
N ILE A 18 -9.18 -7.89 -1.37
CA ILE A 18 -9.04 -7.33 -2.72
C ILE A 18 -9.91 -6.09 -2.90
N TYR A 19 -11.13 -6.11 -2.37
CA TYR A 19 -12.01 -4.94 -2.40
C TYR A 19 -11.45 -3.77 -1.58
N GLY A 20 -10.89 -4.04 -0.41
CA GLY A 20 -10.18 -3.04 0.40
C GLY A 20 -8.97 -2.45 -0.32
N MET A 21 -8.18 -3.27 -1.02
CA MET A 21 -7.06 -2.80 -1.85
C MET A 21 -7.54 -1.88 -2.98
N LYS A 22 -8.68 -2.19 -3.60
CA LYS A 22 -9.29 -1.32 -4.62
C LYS A 22 -9.69 0.03 -4.04
N ILE A 23 -10.41 0.05 -2.91
CA ILE A 23 -10.78 1.30 -2.23
C ILE A 23 -9.55 2.12 -1.85
N MET A 24 -8.49 1.46 -1.39
CA MET A 24 -7.24 2.14 -1.07
C MET A 24 -6.58 2.75 -2.31
N GLY A 25 -6.55 2.02 -3.43
CA GLY A 25 -6.07 2.54 -4.71
C GLY A 25 -6.85 3.77 -5.16
N ASP A 26 -8.19 3.67 -5.19
CA ASP A 26 -9.07 4.77 -5.58
C ASP A 26 -8.93 5.97 -4.62
N GLY A 27 -8.86 5.74 -3.32
CA GLY A 27 -8.69 6.78 -2.31
C GLY A 27 -7.33 7.47 -2.41
N LEU A 28 -6.27 6.71 -2.70
CA LEU A 28 -4.95 7.26 -2.95
C LEU A 28 -4.89 8.02 -4.26
N GLU A 29 -5.48 7.52 -5.35
CA GLU A 29 -5.55 8.23 -6.63
C GLU A 29 -6.28 9.58 -6.48
N ASN A 30 -7.42 9.58 -5.78
CA ASN A 30 -8.18 10.81 -5.50
C ASN A 30 -7.43 11.77 -4.55
N ALA A 31 -6.67 11.26 -3.58
CA ALA A 31 -5.87 12.08 -2.65
C ALA A 31 -4.54 12.54 -3.29
N ALA A 32 -4.04 11.79 -4.27
CA ALA A 32 -2.79 12.03 -4.96
C ALA A 32 -2.98 12.98 -6.12
N GLY A 33 -3.37 14.21 -5.82
CA GLY A 33 -3.05 15.33 -6.69
C GLY A 33 -1.54 15.59 -6.75
N ASP A 34 -1.14 16.67 -7.41
CA ASP A 34 0.28 17.05 -7.60
C ASP A 34 1.08 17.14 -6.29
N GLY A 35 0.42 17.39 -5.16
CA GLY A 35 1.04 17.51 -3.84
C GLY A 35 1.66 16.20 -3.34
N LEU A 36 0.94 15.07 -3.37
CA LEU A 36 1.45 13.80 -2.87
C LEU A 36 2.59 13.29 -3.75
N LYS A 37 2.45 13.47 -5.07
CA LYS A 37 3.49 13.12 -6.04
C LYS A 37 4.78 13.92 -5.79
N SER A 38 4.69 15.23 -5.55
CA SER A 38 5.85 16.06 -5.23
C SER A 38 6.53 15.67 -3.90
N ILE A 39 5.76 15.25 -2.90
CA ILE A 39 6.32 14.77 -1.62
C ILE A 39 7.08 13.46 -1.83
N LEU A 40 6.48 12.49 -2.52
CA LEU A 40 7.12 11.21 -2.80
C LEU A 40 8.40 11.39 -3.62
N GLU A 41 8.38 12.24 -4.66
CA GLU A 41 9.57 12.57 -5.45
C GLU A 41 10.70 13.19 -4.60
N LYS A 42 10.37 14.13 -3.70
CA LYS A 42 11.38 14.77 -2.83
C LYS A 42 12.01 13.79 -1.84
N VAL A 43 11.20 12.90 -1.26
CA VAL A 43 11.67 11.91 -0.28
C VAL A 43 12.51 10.82 -0.96
N THR A 44 12.08 10.35 -2.15
CA THR A 44 12.77 9.28 -2.88
C THR A 44 14.06 9.72 -3.59
N LYS A 45 14.22 11.02 -3.87
CA LYS A 45 15.43 11.55 -4.55
C LYS A 45 16.72 11.41 -3.75
N ASN A 46 16.65 11.40 -2.42
CA ASN A 46 17.82 11.24 -1.56
C ASN A 46 17.73 9.91 -0.79
N PRO A 47 18.62 8.93 -1.05
CA PRO A 47 18.54 7.60 -0.46
C PRO A 47 18.64 7.61 1.07
N ILE A 48 19.38 8.55 1.67
CA ILE A 48 19.48 8.66 3.13
C ILE A 48 18.15 9.14 3.72
N ILE A 49 17.53 10.15 3.10
CA ILE A 49 16.22 10.66 3.54
C ILE A 49 15.15 9.59 3.33
N ALA A 50 15.18 8.87 2.21
CA ALA A 50 14.25 7.79 1.93
C ALA A 50 14.30 6.69 3.01
N VAL A 51 15.51 6.29 3.44
CA VAL A 51 15.67 5.30 4.52
C VAL A 51 15.15 5.81 5.85
N ILE A 52 15.45 7.05 6.23
CA ILE A 52 14.98 7.61 7.52
C ILE A 52 13.44 7.73 7.51
N VAL A 53 12.86 8.27 6.45
CA VAL A 53 11.39 8.39 6.34
C VAL A 53 10.74 7.02 6.31
N GLY A 54 11.28 6.06 5.55
CA GLY A 54 10.79 4.68 5.52
C GLY A 54 10.86 4.00 6.88
N ALA A 55 11.93 4.22 7.65
CA ALA A 55 12.07 3.70 9.00
C ALA A 55 11.04 4.30 9.97
N ILE A 56 10.79 5.61 9.91
CA ILE A 56 9.76 6.29 10.72
C ILE A 56 8.37 5.76 10.35
N VAL A 57 8.05 5.68 9.06
CA VAL A 57 6.76 5.16 8.60
C VAL A 57 6.57 3.71 9.07
N THR A 58 7.61 2.88 8.98
CA THR A 58 7.58 1.50 9.48
C THR A 58 7.37 1.44 10.99
N ALA A 59 8.03 2.30 11.76
CA ALA A 59 7.87 2.37 13.22
C ALA A 59 6.47 2.80 13.65
N VAL A 60 5.81 3.66 12.86
CA VAL A 60 4.43 4.12 13.10
C VAL A 60 3.41 3.07 12.67
N ILE A 61 3.57 2.50 11.47
CA ILE A 61 2.59 1.55 10.90
C ILE A 61 2.68 0.18 11.58
N GLN A 62 3.88 -0.28 11.96
CA GLN A 62 4.19 -1.56 12.64
C GLN A 62 3.69 -2.86 11.98
N SER A 63 2.85 -2.74 10.96
CA SER A 63 2.23 -3.84 10.23
C SER A 63 2.86 -3.92 8.85
N SER A 64 3.68 -4.95 8.66
CA SER A 64 4.26 -5.25 7.35
C SER A 64 3.17 -5.49 6.30
N SER A 65 2.06 -6.14 6.68
CA SER A 65 0.91 -6.35 5.78
C SER A 65 0.26 -5.05 5.34
N ALA A 66 0.12 -4.07 6.24
CA ALA A 66 -0.41 -2.76 5.89
C ALA A 66 0.54 -2.00 4.95
N THR A 67 1.86 -2.07 5.22
CA THR A 67 2.88 -1.47 4.34
C THR A 67 2.86 -2.08 2.95
N THR A 68 2.77 -3.40 2.81
CA THR A 68 2.68 -4.07 1.51
C THR A 68 1.43 -3.64 0.74
N VAL A 69 0.28 -3.59 1.41
CA VAL A 69 -0.98 -3.14 0.79
C VAL A 69 -0.87 -1.70 0.30
N MET A 70 -0.20 -0.84 1.07
CA MET A 70 0.03 0.54 0.69
C MET A 70 0.95 0.70 -0.53
N VAL A 71 2.04 -0.07 -0.59
CA VAL A 71 2.95 -0.11 -1.74
C VAL A 71 2.21 -0.57 -2.99
N VAL A 72 1.40 -1.63 -2.90
CA VAL A 72 0.55 -2.10 -4.00
C VAL A 72 -0.46 -1.03 -4.42
N GLY A 73 -1.05 -0.31 -3.47
CA GLY A 73 -1.92 0.83 -3.72
C GLY A 73 -1.23 1.96 -4.48
N PHE A 74 0.01 2.32 -4.10
CA PHE A 74 0.81 3.34 -4.80
C PHE A 74 1.16 2.94 -6.23
N VAL A 75 1.46 1.66 -6.46
CA VAL A 75 1.73 1.15 -7.81
C VAL A 75 0.47 1.19 -8.67
N ASN A 76 -0.68 0.75 -8.14
CA ASN A 76 -1.94 0.76 -8.88
C ASN A 76 -2.44 2.18 -9.19
N ALA A 77 -2.23 3.13 -8.29
CA ALA A 77 -2.54 4.55 -8.50
C ALA A 77 -1.53 5.28 -9.42
N GLY A 78 -0.51 4.57 -9.94
CA GLY A 78 0.49 5.15 -10.84
C GLY A 78 1.47 6.12 -10.17
N LEU A 79 1.53 6.14 -8.83
CA LEU A 79 2.39 7.02 -8.04
C LEU A 79 3.81 6.48 -7.92
N MET A 80 3.97 5.16 -8.09
CA MET A 80 5.24 4.46 -7.98
C MET A 80 5.32 3.35 -9.03
N ASN A 81 6.50 3.09 -9.57
CA ASN A 81 6.69 1.95 -10.46
C ASN A 81 7.12 0.69 -9.70
N LEU A 82 7.01 -0.47 -10.35
CA LEU A 82 7.38 -1.76 -9.73
C LEU A 82 8.85 -1.87 -9.35
N ALA A 83 9.75 -1.13 -9.99
CA ALA A 83 11.17 -1.13 -9.64
C ALA A 83 11.48 -0.27 -8.40
N GLN A 84 10.56 0.60 -8.01
CA GLN A 84 10.63 1.42 -6.80
C GLN A 84 9.92 0.78 -5.59
N ALA A 85 9.18 -0.31 -5.81
CA ALA A 85 8.35 -1.01 -4.82
C ALA A 85 9.10 -2.03 -3.97
#